data_AF-A0A1M6JA55-F1
#
_entry.id   AF-A0A1M6JA55-F1
#
_cell.length_a   1.000
_cell.length_b   1.000
_cell.length_c   1.000
_cell.angle_alpha   90.00
_cell.angle_beta   90.00
_cell.angle_gamma   90.00
#
_symmetry.space_group_name_H-M   'P 1'
#
loop_
_entity.id
_entity.type
_entity.pdbx_description
1 polymer ?
#
loop_
_entity_poly.entity_id
_entity_poly.type
_entity_poly.pdbx_seq_one_letter_code
_entity_poly.pdbx_strand_id
1 'polypeptide(L)'
;MEDIFYLSTKKINVKDINKIAEKVNVKSTFIPKTLDVLEIEYCDGITASWFNMSLCEFQEPEDEKFLNDNKIEAVFCISHHPRNLKIIMPHIKNVLKEYGGWIGNDNEKFQPWFNLENIESFEYQI
;
A
#
# COMPACT_ATOMS: atom_id res chain seq x y z
N MET A 1 6.69 -13.93 -1.07
CA MET A 1 6.18 -12.65 -0.57
C MET A 1 5.20 -12.16 -1.60
N GLU A 2 4.17 -11.46 -1.17
CA GLU A 2 3.18 -10.88 -2.06
C GLU A 2 3.18 -9.36 -1.87
N ASP A 3 2.89 -8.66 -2.96
CA ASP A 3 2.87 -7.21 -3.01
C ASP A 3 1.44 -6.73 -3.25
N ILE A 4 1.07 -5.67 -2.52
CA ILE A 4 -0.16 -4.91 -2.77
C ILE A 4 0.26 -3.49 -3.09
N PHE A 5 -0.28 -2.94 -4.17
CA PHE A 5 -0.03 -1.56 -4.55
C PHE A 5 -1.17 -0.70 -4.04
N TYR A 6 -0.85 0.29 -3.22
CA TYR A 6 -1.77 1.33 -2.80
C TYR A 6 -1.53 2.58 -3.65
N LEU A 7 -2.60 3.09 -4.27
CA LEU A 7 -2.57 4.23 -5.18
C LEU A 7 -3.43 5.37 -4.62
N SER A 8 -2.85 6.56 -4.54
CA SER A 8 -3.47 7.74 -3.96
C SER A 8 -3.47 8.91 -4.95
N THR A 9 -4.59 9.61 -5.06
CA THR A 9 -4.65 10.91 -5.76
C THR A 9 -4.08 12.06 -4.95
N LYS A 10 -3.76 11.82 -3.67
CA LYS A 10 -3.12 12.80 -2.79
C LYS A 10 -1.62 12.53 -2.74
N LYS A 11 -0.83 13.60 -2.74
CA LYS A 11 0.61 13.56 -2.45
C LYS A 11 0.86 13.26 -0.97
N ILE A 12 1.26 12.03 -0.69
CA ILE A 12 1.60 11.53 0.64
C ILE A 12 2.91 10.73 0.56
N ASN A 13 3.58 10.52 1.70
CA ASN A 13 4.85 9.79 1.78
C ASN A 13 4.84 8.77 2.94
N VAL A 14 5.93 8.02 3.13
CA VAL A 14 6.04 7.00 4.19
C VAL A 14 5.82 7.53 5.60
N LYS A 15 6.10 8.81 5.88
CA LYS A 15 5.84 9.41 7.20
C LYS A 15 4.34 9.59 7.45
N ASP A 16 3.56 9.82 6.39
CA ASP A 16 2.10 9.92 6.51
C ASP A 16 1.49 8.54 6.77
N ILE A 17 2.00 7.50 6.11
CA ILE A 17 1.64 6.10 6.41
C ILE A 17 2.02 5.73 7.85
N ASN A 18 3.22 6.13 8.32
CA ASN A 18 3.67 5.84 9.68
C ASN A 18 2.73 6.42 10.76
N LYS A 19 2.19 7.62 10.56
CA LYS A 19 1.20 8.22 11.47
C LYS A 19 -0.08 7.37 11.56
N ILE A 20 -0.42 6.64 10.51
CA ILE A 20 -1.55 5.71 10.53
C ILE A 20 -1.17 4.44 11.29
N ALA A 21 0.03 3.89 11.09
CA ALA A 21 0.54 2.74 11.81
C ALA A 21 0.47 2.94 13.35
N GLU A 22 0.83 4.14 13.83
CA GLU A 22 0.73 4.55 15.23
C GLU A 22 -0.72 4.46 15.79
N LYS A 23 -1.75 4.53 14.94
CA LYS A 23 -3.17 4.41 15.33
C LYS A 23 -3.67 2.95 15.36
N VAL A 24 -2.94 1.99 14.81
CA VAL A 24 -3.43 0.59 14.59
C VAL A 24 -2.80 -0.45 15.53
N ASN A 25 -2.18 -0.01 16.63
CA ASN A 25 -1.55 -0.87 17.63
C ASN A 25 -0.47 -1.81 17.04
N VAL A 26 0.40 -1.26 16.20
CA VAL A 26 1.61 -1.95 15.73
C VAL A 26 2.63 -2.05 16.86
N LYS A 27 3.51 -3.06 16.83
CA LYS A 27 4.55 -3.25 17.86
C LYS A 27 5.68 -2.24 17.69
N SER A 28 6.14 -2.03 16.47
CA SER A 28 7.17 -1.04 16.17
C SER A 28 7.11 -0.60 14.71
N THR A 29 7.67 0.59 14.44
CA THR A 29 7.88 1.09 13.08
C THR A 29 9.30 1.61 12.93
N PHE A 30 9.82 1.52 11.71
CA PHE A 30 11.16 1.98 11.38
C PHE A 30 11.19 2.57 9.97
N ILE A 31 11.75 3.78 9.83
CA ILE A 31 12.02 4.43 8.55
C ILE A 31 13.54 4.59 8.44
N PRO A 32 14.22 3.82 7.58
CA PRO A 32 15.66 3.99 7.34
C PRO A 32 15.97 5.40 6.82
N LYS A 33 17.11 5.97 7.21
CA LYS A 33 17.48 7.35 6.82
C LYS A 33 17.70 7.55 5.32
N THR A 34 18.00 6.48 4.60
CA THR A 34 18.46 6.50 3.21
C THR A 34 17.48 5.88 2.22
N LEU A 35 16.36 5.34 2.70
CA LEU A 35 15.36 4.65 1.89
C LEU A 35 13.98 5.27 2.15
N ASP A 36 13.17 5.43 1.11
CA ASP A 36 11.78 5.86 1.25
C ASP A 36 10.89 4.64 1.53
N VAL A 37 11.19 3.96 2.63
CA VAL A 37 10.50 2.74 3.09
C VAL A 37 10.09 2.90 4.55
N LEU A 38 8.91 2.39 4.87
CA LEU A 38 8.44 2.18 6.22
C LEU A 38 8.36 0.68 6.50
N GLU A 39 9.17 0.20 7.43
CA GLU A 39 9.09 -1.15 7.97
C GLU A 39 8.18 -1.14 9.19
N ILE A 40 7.23 -2.08 9.22
CA ILE A 40 6.25 -2.20 10.30
C ILE A 40 6.34 -3.60 10.89
N GLU A 41 6.56 -3.68 12.19
CA GLU A 41 6.39 -4.89 12.97
C GLU A 41 5.02 -4.84 13.67
N TYR A 42 4.15 -5.77 13.32
CA TYR A 42 2.89 -6.03 14.03
C TYR A 42 3.17 -6.98 15.22
N CYS A 43 2.13 -7.30 15.99
CA CYS A 43 2.26 -8.33 17.03
C CYS A 43 2.68 -9.68 16.44
N ASP A 44 3.27 -10.55 17.27
CA ASP A 44 3.65 -11.92 16.93
C ASP A 44 4.70 -12.07 15.80
N GLY A 45 5.54 -11.05 15.61
CA GLY A 45 6.66 -11.10 14.65
C GLY A 45 6.23 -10.97 13.18
N ILE A 46 4.99 -10.55 12.95
CA ILE A 46 4.46 -10.26 11.62
C ILE A 46 5.04 -8.94 11.12
N THR A 47 5.57 -8.93 9.90
CA THR A 47 6.13 -7.72 9.30
C THR A 47 5.50 -7.40 7.95
N ALA A 48 5.51 -6.12 7.60
CA ALA A 48 5.24 -5.62 6.25
C ALA A 48 6.09 -4.38 5.98
N SER A 49 6.48 -4.19 4.72
CA SER A 49 7.25 -3.03 4.27
C SER A 49 6.43 -2.22 3.27
N TRP A 50 6.38 -0.91 3.50
CA TRP A 50 5.72 0.05 2.61
C TRP A 50 6.78 0.86 1.89
N PHE A 51 6.98 0.58 0.61
CA PHE A 51 7.92 1.28 -0.26
C PHE A 51 7.18 2.39 -0.99
N ASN A 52 7.66 3.63 -0.88
CA ASN A 52 7.19 4.69 -1.76
C ASN A 52 7.78 4.48 -3.15
N MET A 53 6.92 4.21 -4.12
CA MET A 53 7.31 3.93 -5.50
C MET A 53 7.31 5.22 -6.30
N SER A 54 8.33 5.40 -7.13
CA SER A 54 8.35 6.52 -8.05
C SER A 54 7.41 6.24 -9.21
N LEU A 55 6.59 7.22 -9.59
CA LEU A 55 5.67 7.04 -10.74
C LEU A 55 6.42 6.71 -12.04
N CYS A 56 7.69 7.11 -12.17
CA CYS A 56 8.53 6.78 -13.34
C CYS A 56 8.99 5.32 -13.40
N GLU A 57 8.72 4.52 -12.37
CA GLU A 57 8.99 3.08 -12.35
C GLU A 57 7.92 2.29 -13.13
N PHE A 58 6.77 2.92 -13.42
CA PHE A 58 5.66 2.36 -14.19
C PHE A 58 5.71 2.87 -15.63
N GLN A 59 6.58 2.28 -16.46
CA GLN A 59 6.87 2.75 -17.82
C GLN A 59 6.03 2.09 -18.91
N GLU A 60 5.21 1.09 -18.55
CA GLU A 60 4.30 0.50 -19.51
C GLU A 60 3.23 1.54 -19.90
N PRO A 61 2.99 1.79 -21.20
CA PRO A 61 2.10 2.86 -21.65
C PRO A 61 0.69 2.81 -21.03
N GLU A 62 0.24 1.60 -20.69
CA GLU A 62 -1.07 1.37 -20.06
C GLU A 62 -1.08 1.77 -18.59
N ASP A 63 0.00 1.52 -17.85
CA ASP A 63 0.16 1.96 -16.46
C ASP A 63 0.29 3.48 -16.41
N GLU A 64 1.12 4.07 -17.28
CA GLU A 64 1.25 5.52 -17.39
C GLU A 64 -0.10 6.18 -17.70
N LYS A 65 -0.83 5.64 -18.68
CA LYS A 65 -2.17 6.12 -19.02
C LYS A 65 -3.11 6.01 -17.83
N PHE A 66 -3.10 4.89 -17.12
CA PHE A 66 -3.96 4.68 -15.96
C PHE A 66 -3.65 5.66 -14.82
N LEU A 67 -2.38 5.80 -14.45
CA LEU A 67 -1.92 6.72 -13.40
C LEU A 67 -2.30 8.17 -13.74
N ASN A 68 -2.15 8.57 -15.00
CA ASN A 68 -2.53 9.89 -15.49
C ASN A 68 -4.05 10.10 -15.50
N ASP A 69 -4.83 9.17 -16.07
CA ASP A 69 -6.29 9.25 -16.17
C ASP A 69 -6.94 9.38 -14.77
N ASN A 70 -6.35 8.74 -13.76
CA ASN A 70 -6.85 8.72 -12.39
C ASN A 70 -6.16 9.73 -11.47
N LYS A 71 -5.25 10.56 -12.01
CA LYS A 71 -4.51 11.60 -11.28
C LYS A 71 -3.82 11.05 -10.03
N ILE A 72 -3.15 9.91 -10.17
CA ILE A 72 -2.40 9.29 -9.08
C ILE A 72 -1.16 10.14 -8.81
N GLU A 73 -0.98 10.54 -7.54
CA GLU A 73 0.15 11.37 -7.08
C GLU A 73 1.11 10.62 -6.16
N ALA A 74 0.70 9.45 -5.63
CA ALA A 74 1.56 8.60 -4.82
C ALA A 74 1.18 7.12 -5.00
N VAL A 75 2.19 6.26 -5.07
CA VAL A 75 2.04 4.79 -5.12
C VAL A 75 2.93 4.17 -4.05
N PHE A 76 2.37 3.21 -3.31
CA PHE A 76 3.13 2.44 -2.34
C PHE A 76 3.05 0.96 -2.67
N CYS A 77 4.19 0.28 -2.71
CA CYS A 77 4.23 -1.18 -2.70
C CYS A 77 4.26 -1.67 -1.24
N ILE A 78 3.32 -2.54 -0.89
CA ILE A 78 3.14 -3.13 0.44
C ILE A 78 3.56 -4.59 0.36
N SER A 79 4.84 -4.84 0.62
CA SER A 79 5.40 -6.19 0.59
C SER A 79 5.20 -6.90 1.91
N HIS A 80 4.67 -8.13 1.86
CA HIS A 80 4.40 -8.93 3.04
C HIS A 80 4.35 -10.43 2.74
N HIS A 81 4.30 -11.23 3.80
CA HIS A 81 4.01 -12.65 3.65
C HIS A 81 2.49 -12.87 3.45
N PRO A 82 2.02 -13.66 2.46
CA PRO A 82 0.58 -13.76 2.14
C PRO A 82 -0.32 -14.17 3.32
N ARG A 83 0.18 -15.02 4.22
CA ARG A 83 -0.53 -15.40 5.47
C ARG A 83 -0.83 -14.22 6.41
N ASN A 84 -0.13 -13.09 6.25
CA ASN A 84 -0.25 -11.91 7.10
C ASN A 84 -1.32 -10.92 6.59
N LEU A 85 -1.96 -11.20 5.44
CA LEU A 85 -2.95 -10.29 4.82
C LEU A 85 -4.00 -9.80 5.82
N LYS A 86 -4.58 -10.72 6.60
CA LYS A 86 -5.62 -10.41 7.59
C LYS A 86 -5.15 -9.43 8.68
N ILE A 87 -3.86 -9.46 9.03
CA ILE A 87 -3.27 -8.61 10.07
C ILE A 87 -2.90 -7.23 9.51
N ILE A 88 -2.45 -7.16 8.26
CA ILE A 88 -2.10 -5.88 7.63
C ILE A 88 -3.33 -5.13 7.11
N MET A 89 -4.42 -5.83 6.78
CA MET A 89 -5.60 -5.25 6.16
C MET A 89 -6.25 -4.12 6.98
N PRO A 90 -6.37 -4.21 8.33
CA PRO A 90 -6.82 -3.08 9.15
C PRO A 90 -5.98 -1.81 8.97
N HIS A 91 -4.67 -1.95 8.79
CA HIS A 91 -3.80 -0.81 8.53
C HIS A 91 -4.08 -0.20 7.14
N ILE A 92 -4.17 -1.04 6.09
CA ILE A 92 -4.55 -0.61 4.73
C ILE A 92 -5.91 0.12 4.74
N LYS A 93 -6.91 -0.42 5.43
CA LYS A 93 -8.24 0.20 5.59
C LYS A 93 -8.16 1.58 6.23
N ASN A 94 -7.32 1.76 7.24
CA ASN A 94 -7.14 3.07 7.88
C ASN A 94 -6.44 4.07 6.96
N VAL A 95 -5.49 3.61 6.13
CA VAL A 95 -4.87 4.44 5.09
C VAL A 95 -5.92 4.87 4.06
N LEU A 96 -6.71 3.93 3.53
CA LEU A 96 -7.82 4.21 2.60
C LEU A 96 -8.86 5.17 3.21
N LYS A 97 -9.16 5.03 4.50
CA LYS A 97 -10.11 5.90 5.22
C LYS A 97 -9.60 7.33 5.36
N GLU A 98 -8.31 7.52 5.62
CA GLU A 98 -7.73 8.85 5.80
C GLU A 98 -7.44 9.52 4.44
N TYR A 99 -6.88 8.77 3.50
CA TYR A 99 -6.31 9.31 2.28
C TYR A 99 -7.14 9.03 1.02
N GLY A 100 -8.12 8.13 1.08
CA GLY A 100 -8.86 7.67 -0.09
C GLY A 100 -8.00 6.72 -0.92
N GLY A 101 -8.24 6.68 -2.24
CA GLY A 101 -7.43 5.89 -3.16
C GLY A 101 -7.92 4.44 -3.31
N TRP A 102 -7.03 3.61 -3.82
CA TRP A 102 -7.31 2.23 -4.19
C TRP A 102 -6.14 1.32 -3.84
N ILE A 103 -6.41 0.03 -3.66
CA ILE A 103 -5.38 -1.01 -3.71
C ILE A 103 -5.57 -1.93 -4.91
N GLY A 104 -4.48 -2.55 -5.34
CA GLY A 104 -4.42 -3.44 -6.49
C GLY A 104 -3.20 -4.35 -6.48
N ASN A 105 -3.10 -5.23 -7.47
CA ASN A 105 -1.94 -6.09 -7.71
C ASN A 105 -1.30 -5.71 -9.07
N ASP A 106 0.02 -5.60 -9.15
CA ASP A 106 0.71 -5.25 -10.41
C ASP A 106 0.57 -6.31 -11.51
N ASN A 107 0.39 -7.58 -11.14
CA ASN A 107 0.23 -8.69 -12.09
C ASN A 107 -0.91 -8.48 -13.11
N GLU A 108 -1.92 -7.69 -12.75
CA GLU A 108 -3.06 -7.38 -13.62
C GLU A 108 -3.26 -5.87 -13.81
N LYS A 109 -2.18 -5.07 -13.90
CA LYS A 109 -2.27 -3.60 -14.15
C LYS A 109 -3.00 -2.87 -13.01
N PHE A 110 -2.64 -3.25 -11.79
CA PHE A 110 -3.34 -2.88 -10.56
C PHE A 110 -4.74 -3.46 -10.43
N GLN A 111 -5.34 -4.12 -11.43
CA GLN A 111 -6.70 -4.62 -11.32
C GLN A 111 -6.77 -5.95 -10.53
N PRO A 112 -7.95 -6.27 -9.96
CA PRO A 112 -9.07 -5.37 -9.68
C PRO A 112 -8.72 -4.32 -8.60
N TRP A 113 -9.31 -3.12 -8.72
CA TRP A 113 -9.12 -2.04 -7.74
C TRP A 113 -10.11 -2.12 -6.61
N PHE A 114 -9.58 -2.02 -5.40
CA PHE A 114 -10.38 -1.96 -4.20
C PHE A 114 -10.19 -0.63 -3.47
N ASN A 115 -11.27 0.10 -3.26
CA ASN A 115 -11.33 1.27 -2.39
C ASN A 115 -11.91 0.86 -1.03
N LEU A 116 -12.11 1.83 -0.13
CA LEU A 116 -12.68 1.58 1.19
C LEU A 116 -14.03 0.83 1.17
N GLU A 117 -14.85 1.02 0.14
CA GLU A 117 -16.21 0.48 0.06
C GLU A 117 -16.23 -1.01 -0.32
N ASN A 118 -15.24 -1.48 -1.08
CA ASN A 118 -15.18 -2.84 -1.59
C ASN A 118 -13.92 -3.62 -1.18
N ILE A 119 -13.05 -3.05 -0.34
CA ILE A 119 -11.82 -3.66 0.18
C ILE A 119 -12.00 -5.05 0.82
N GLU A 120 -13.19 -5.35 1.34
CA GLU A 120 -13.49 -6.68 1.90
C GLU A 120 -13.51 -7.79 0.85
N SER A 121 -13.67 -7.43 -0.43
CA SER A 121 -13.63 -8.36 -1.56
C SER A 121 -12.20 -8.62 -2.05
N PHE A 122 -11.19 -7.97 -1.47
CA PHE A 122 -9.79 -8.23 -1.82
C PHE A 122 -9.37 -9.58 -1.23
N GLU A 123 -9.04 -10.51 -2.12
CA GLU A 123 -8.46 -11.80 -1.78
C GLU A 123 -7.33 -12.11 -2.77
N TYR A 124 -6.31 -12.84 -2.31
CA TYR A 124 -5.35 -13.43 -3.23
C TYR A 124 -6.05 -14.51 -4.05
N GLN A 125 -5.89 -14.45 -5.37
CA GLN A 125 -6.25 -15.59 -6.23
C GLN A 125 -5.17 -16.66 -6.01
N ILE A 126 -5.48 -17.66 -5.17
CA ILE A 126 -4.61 -18.82 -4.88
C ILE A 126 -4.98 -19.96 -5.83
#